data_AF-A0A558CTR3-F1
#
_entry.id   AF-A0A558CTR3-F1
#
_cell.length_a   1.000
_cell.length_b   1.000
_cell.length_c   1.000
_cell.angle_alpha   90.00
_cell.angle_beta   90.00
_cell.angle_gamma   90.00
#
_symmetry.space_group_name_H-M   'P 1'
#
loop_
_entity.id
_entity.type
_entity.pdbx_description
1 polymer ?
#
loop_
_entity_poly.entity_id
_entity_poly.type
_entity_poly.pdbx_seq_one_letter_code
_entity_poly.pdbx_strand_id
1 'polypeptide(L)'
;ARRLRSNGEERTLDELRADVFSDLCLGVACEVEPPRAEVFVYLDFLTWTGLRNEPAELAGHGPIPGALARQIAQNATIRRVITDPMTGTPIDVGRHRYRPPAATKELVQVRDRECRVPGCHRPVQACDLDHVQPWAQGGDTHSTNLCGLCRRDHRLKDEPGWHHRMTETGVLEITTPAGRTYRNEPEPLTTAA
;
A
#
# COMPACT_ATOMS: atom_id res chain seq x y z
N ALA A 1 0.13 7.06 -25.66
CA ALA A 1 -0.60 5.90 -26.23
C ALA A 1 -1.96 6.27 -26.81
N ARG A 2 -3.09 6.23 -26.06
CA ARG A 2 -4.43 6.39 -26.66
C ARG A 2 -4.67 7.69 -27.43
N ARG A 3 -4.14 8.82 -26.93
CA ARG A 3 -4.22 10.12 -27.62
C ARG A 3 -3.38 10.18 -28.91
N LEU A 4 -2.31 9.38 -29.00
CA LEU A 4 -1.41 9.34 -30.16
C LEU A 4 -1.97 8.47 -31.30
N ARG A 5 -3.04 7.70 -31.03
CA ARG A 5 -3.69 6.86 -32.03
C ARG A 5 -4.61 7.72 -32.91
N SER A 6 -4.02 8.43 -33.87
CA SER A 6 -4.70 9.24 -34.89
C SER A 6 -4.71 8.55 -36.26
N ASN A 7 -5.47 9.08 -37.22
CA ASN A 7 -5.41 8.59 -38.60
C ASN A 7 -3.99 8.74 -39.17
N GLY A 8 -3.45 7.65 -39.72
CA GLY A 8 -2.07 7.59 -40.23
C GLY A 8 -1.04 7.07 -39.23
N GLU A 9 -1.46 6.72 -38.00
CA GLU A 9 -0.59 6.05 -37.04
C GLU A 9 -0.48 4.56 -37.37
N GLU A 10 0.70 4.13 -37.80
CA GLU A 10 0.99 2.74 -38.21
C GLU A 10 1.43 1.85 -37.04
N ARG A 11 1.87 2.45 -35.92
CA ARG A 11 2.29 1.71 -34.72
C ARG A 11 1.10 1.11 -33.98
N THR A 12 1.31 -0.08 -33.43
CA THR A 12 0.38 -0.76 -32.53
C THR A 12 0.20 -0.01 -31.21
N LEU A 13 -0.87 -0.31 -30.48
CA LEU A 13 -1.12 0.32 -29.18
C LEU A 13 -0.02 0.02 -28.15
N ASP A 14 0.63 -1.13 -28.25
CA ASP A 14 1.70 -1.52 -27.34
C ASP A 14 3.03 -0.86 -27.68
N GLU A 15 3.35 -0.65 -28.96
CA GLU A 15 4.48 0.19 -29.39
C GLU A 15 4.28 1.64 -28.92
N LEU A 16 3.08 2.20 -29.11
CA LEU A 16 2.75 3.54 -28.59
C LEU A 16 2.72 3.64 -27.06
N ARG A 17 2.61 2.51 -26.35
CA ARG A 17 2.76 2.47 -24.87
C ARG A 17 4.24 2.43 -24.50
N ALA A 18 5.04 1.66 -25.22
CA ALA A 18 6.48 1.56 -25.01
C ALA A 18 7.20 2.90 -25.28
N ASP A 19 6.83 3.61 -26.35
CA ASP A 19 7.37 4.94 -26.66
C ASP A 19 7.04 5.94 -25.54
N VAL A 20 5.75 6.04 -25.16
CA VAL A 20 5.33 6.93 -24.07
C VAL A 20 5.96 6.55 -22.74
N PHE A 21 6.11 5.27 -22.45
CA PHE A 21 6.82 4.83 -21.25
C PHE A 21 8.28 5.30 -21.26
N SER A 22 8.97 5.13 -22.39
CA SER A 22 10.36 5.56 -22.55
C SER A 22 10.49 7.08 -22.42
N ASP A 23 9.61 7.85 -23.07
CA ASP A 23 9.61 9.30 -22.98
C ASP A 23 9.35 9.80 -21.55
N LEU A 24 8.47 9.13 -20.80
CA LEU A 24 8.21 9.44 -19.39
C LEU A 24 9.41 9.11 -18.50
N CYS A 25 10.07 7.98 -18.72
CA CYS A 25 11.27 7.58 -17.97
C CYS A 25 12.47 8.50 -18.25
N LEU A 26 12.60 8.99 -19.48
CA LEU A 26 13.68 9.88 -19.91
C LEU A 26 13.38 11.36 -19.66
N GLY A 27 12.16 11.70 -19.22
CA GLY A 27 11.74 13.08 -19.01
C GLY A 27 11.62 13.90 -20.30
N VAL A 28 11.50 13.24 -21.45
CA VAL A 28 11.41 13.87 -22.78
C VAL A 28 9.96 14.27 -23.11
N ALA A 29 8.98 13.66 -22.44
CA ALA A 29 7.57 14.01 -22.57
C ALA A 29 7.24 15.35 -21.87
N CYS A 30 7.63 16.48 -22.47
CA CYS A 30 7.25 17.83 -22.00
C CYS A 30 5.82 18.23 -22.39
N GLU A 31 5.21 17.57 -23.40
CA GLU A 31 3.87 17.92 -23.92
C GLU A 31 2.72 17.13 -23.29
N VAL A 32 3.03 16.05 -22.56
CA VAL A 32 2.03 15.32 -21.78
C VAL A 32 2.11 15.85 -20.36
N GLU A 33 1.03 16.43 -19.88
CA GLU A 33 0.88 16.81 -18.47
C GLU A 33 1.34 15.61 -17.62
N PRO A 34 2.39 15.76 -16.79
CA PRO A 34 3.00 14.62 -16.13
C PRO A 34 1.90 13.89 -15.34
N PRO A 35 1.81 12.56 -15.45
CA PRO A 35 0.79 11.82 -14.74
C PRO A 35 0.92 12.16 -13.25
N ARG A 36 -0.19 12.53 -12.61
CA ARG A 36 -0.21 12.75 -11.16
C ARG A 36 0.11 11.42 -10.49
N ALA A 37 1.33 11.31 -9.98
CA ALA A 37 1.74 10.21 -9.12
C ALA A 37 1.49 10.64 -7.68
N GLU A 38 0.70 9.85 -6.96
CA GLU A 38 0.58 9.97 -5.51
C GLU A 38 1.50 8.92 -4.90
N VAL A 39 2.40 9.38 -4.02
CA VAL A 39 3.30 8.51 -3.26
C VAL A 39 2.99 8.65 -1.78
N PHE A 40 3.14 7.54 -1.05
CA PHE A 40 2.96 7.51 0.39
C PHE A 40 4.31 7.19 1.02
N VAL A 41 4.78 8.13 1.84
CA VAL A 41 6.05 8.03 2.56
C VAL A 41 5.74 7.99 4.05
N TYR A 42 6.23 6.98 4.74
CA TYR A 42 6.14 6.84 6.19
C TYR A 42 7.51 7.16 6.79
N LEU A 43 7.57 8.13 7.68
CA LEU A 43 8.82 8.56 8.31
C LEU A 43 8.57 8.98 9.76
N ASP A 44 9.58 8.75 10.59
CA ASP A 44 9.62 9.22 11.97
C ASP A 44 9.67 10.76 12.05
N PHE A 45 9.09 11.33 13.11
CA PHE A 45 9.03 12.78 13.32
C PHE A 45 10.41 13.41 13.53
N LEU A 46 11.34 12.74 14.22
CA LEU A 46 12.71 13.26 14.40
C LEU A 46 13.49 13.21 13.09
N THR A 47 13.28 12.18 12.27
CA THR A 47 13.83 12.11 10.91
C THR A 47 13.28 13.22 10.02
N TRP A 48 11.98 13.52 10.13
CA TRP A 48 11.35 14.62 9.38
C TRP A 48 11.90 15.99 9.78
N THR A 49 12.02 16.26 11.08
CA THR A 49 12.55 17.54 11.62
C THR A 49 14.07 17.69 11.46
N GLY A 50 14.77 16.65 10.99
CA GLY A 50 16.22 16.66 10.84
C GLY A 50 16.99 16.48 12.16
N LEU A 51 16.28 16.18 13.25
CA LEU A 51 16.88 15.84 14.55
C LEU A 51 17.44 14.40 14.56
N ARG A 52 17.04 13.58 13.59
CA ARG A 52 17.56 12.24 13.31
C ARG A 52 17.69 12.04 11.80
N ASN A 53 18.36 10.97 11.37
CA ASN A 53 18.53 10.64 9.97
C ASN A 53 18.31 9.13 9.69
N GLU A 54 17.24 8.56 10.24
CA GLU A 54 16.83 7.19 9.91
C GLU A 54 16.29 7.13 8.46
N PRO A 55 16.29 5.95 7.82
CA PRO A 55 15.55 5.75 6.60
C PRO A 55 14.04 5.96 6.82
N ALA A 56 13.36 6.34 5.75
CA ALA A 56 11.90 6.35 5.66
C ALA A 56 11.44 5.24 4.74
N GLU A 57 10.16 4.86 4.81
CA GLU A 57 9.58 3.83 3.96
C GLU A 57 8.75 4.45 2.84
N LEU A 58 9.06 4.12 1.58
CA LEU A 58 8.25 4.47 0.41
C LEU A 58 7.36 3.28 0.06
N ALA A 59 6.03 3.44 0.22
CA ALA A 59 5.06 2.38 0.01
C ALA A 59 5.23 1.69 -1.36
N GLY A 60 5.45 0.37 -1.36
CA GLY A 60 5.64 -0.44 -2.57
C GLY A 60 7.03 -0.36 -3.20
N HIS A 61 7.95 0.39 -2.60
CA HIS A 61 9.32 0.56 -3.10
C HIS A 61 10.40 0.28 -2.04
N GLY A 62 10.04 0.26 -0.75
CA GLY A 62 10.97 -0.04 0.33
C GLY A 62 11.63 1.21 0.94
N PRO A 63 12.76 1.03 1.65
CA PRO A 63 13.40 2.12 2.38
C PRO A 63 14.07 3.12 1.45
N ILE A 64 13.93 4.41 1.78
CA ILE A 64 14.58 5.55 1.13
C ILE A 64 15.37 6.37 2.15
N PRO A 65 16.43 7.08 1.74
CA PRO A 65 17.19 7.94 2.66
C PRO A 65 16.30 9.02 3.29
N GLY A 66 16.48 9.29 4.59
CA GLY A 66 15.72 10.33 5.30
C GLY A 66 15.82 11.72 4.65
N ALA A 67 16.94 12.05 4.03
CA ALA A 67 17.10 13.29 3.27
C ALA A 67 16.18 13.38 2.04
N LEU A 68 16.04 12.27 1.30
CA LEU A 68 15.12 12.19 0.16
C LEU A 68 13.67 12.25 0.64
N ALA A 69 13.35 11.56 1.74
CA ALA A 69 12.02 11.61 2.34
C ALA A 69 11.64 13.05 2.78
N ARG A 70 12.57 13.79 3.39
CA ARG A 70 12.38 15.20 3.74
C ARG A 70 12.15 16.06 2.49
N GLN A 71 12.88 15.82 1.41
CA GLN A 71 12.67 16.53 0.14
C GLN A 71 11.28 16.26 -0.43
N ILE A 72 10.81 15.00 -0.41
CA ILE A 72 9.45 14.64 -0.82
C ILE A 72 8.42 15.34 0.07
N ALA A 73 8.66 15.40 1.38
CA ALA A 73 7.74 15.98 2.36
C ALA A 73 7.51 17.50 2.19
N GLN A 74 8.42 18.24 1.55
CA GLN A 74 8.32 19.71 1.40
C GLN A 74 7.04 20.18 0.69
N ASN A 75 6.49 19.38 -0.23
CA ASN A 75 5.27 19.68 -0.98
C ASN A 75 4.16 18.65 -0.73
N ALA A 76 4.25 17.88 0.36
CA ALA A 76 3.32 16.80 0.67
C ALA A 76 2.17 17.25 1.58
N THR A 77 1.05 16.54 1.51
CA THR A 77 0.02 16.60 2.57
C THR A 77 0.47 15.76 3.75
N ILE A 78 0.74 16.40 4.88
CA ILE A 78 1.23 15.74 6.09
C ILE A 78 0.05 15.26 6.95
N ARG A 79 0.14 14.01 7.41
CA ARG A 79 -0.81 13.41 8.36
C ARG A 79 -0.04 12.85 9.54
N ARG A 80 -0.53 13.12 10.75
CA ARG A 80 0.06 12.62 11.99
C ARG A 80 -0.59 11.29 12.34
N VAL A 81 0.23 10.26 12.53
CA VAL A 81 -0.18 8.93 12.98
C VAL A 81 0.37 8.70 14.39
N ILE A 82 -0.45 8.23 15.31
CA ILE A 82 -0.02 7.85 16.67
C ILE A 82 0.21 6.34 16.68
N THR A 83 1.41 5.94 17.05
CA THR A 83 1.82 4.54 17.20
C THR A 83 1.93 4.15 18.66
N ASP A 84 1.73 2.86 18.91
CA ASP A 84 2.06 2.23 20.17
C ASP A 84 3.58 2.27 20.37
N PRO A 85 4.07 2.82 21.49
CA PRO A 85 5.51 3.00 21.68
C PRO A 85 6.28 1.68 21.86
N MET A 86 5.60 0.59 22.24
CA MET A 86 6.21 -0.73 22.43
C MET A 86 6.21 -1.55 21.14
N THR A 87 5.18 -1.42 20.30
CA THR A 87 4.98 -2.28 19.12
C THR A 87 5.09 -1.55 17.78
N GLY A 88 5.08 -0.21 17.76
CA GLY A 88 5.05 0.60 16.54
C GLY A 88 3.72 0.53 15.77
N THR A 89 2.69 -0.09 16.35
CA THR A 89 1.38 -0.33 15.71
C THR A 89 0.49 0.91 15.80
N PRO A 90 -0.24 1.31 14.75
CA PRO A 90 -1.26 2.38 14.83
C PRO A 90 -2.40 2.07 15.83
N ILE A 91 -2.71 2.97 16.76
CA ILE A 91 -3.58 2.64 17.92
C ILE A 91 -5.09 2.92 17.74
N ASP A 92 -5.56 3.90 16.96
CA ASP A 92 -6.98 4.28 17.01
C ASP A 92 -7.55 4.62 15.64
N VAL A 93 -8.72 4.05 15.27
CA VAL A 93 -10.02 4.74 15.03
C VAL A 93 -11.21 3.73 14.93
N GLY A 94 -12.20 3.83 15.83
CA GLY A 94 -13.19 2.77 16.15
C GLY A 94 -14.54 2.62 15.40
N ARG A 95 -15.00 1.34 15.42
CA ARG A 95 -16.32 0.63 15.52
C ARG A 95 -17.60 0.85 14.63
N HIS A 96 -18.18 -0.33 14.29
CA HIS A 96 -19.54 -0.74 13.87
C HIS A 96 -20.20 -0.19 12.59
N ARG A 97 -19.62 -0.46 11.39
CA ARG A 97 -20.32 -0.35 10.09
C ARG A 97 -19.77 -1.34 9.06
N TYR A 98 -20.57 -1.74 8.06
CA TYR A 98 -20.13 -2.58 6.93
C TYR A 98 -19.02 -1.90 6.10
N ARG A 99 -19.12 -0.57 5.91
CA ARG A 99 -18.05 0.24 5.32
C ARG A 99 -17.16 0.76 6.45
N PRO A 100 -15.83 0.53 6.43
CA PRO A 100 -14.95 1.04 7.46
C PRO A 100 -15.13 2.56 7.61
N PRO A 101 -15.28 3.09 8.84
CA PRO A 101 -15.11 4.52 9.07
C PRO A 101 -13.84 4.99 8.37
N ALA A 102 -13.84 6.21 7.81
CA ALA A 102 -12.71 6.76 7.05
C ALA A 102 -11.37 6.58 7.80
N ALA A 103 -11.48 6.67 9.11
CA ALA A 103 -10.40 6.62 10.03
C ALA A 103 -9.90 5.15 10.29
N THR A 104 -10.79 4.15 10.37
CA THR A 104 -10.38 2.71 10.37
C THR A 104 -9.71 2.33 9.04
N LYS A 105 -10.22 2.84 7.92
CA LYS A 105 -9.59 2.64 6.61
C LYS A 105 -8.18 3.19 6.59
N GLU A 106 -8.01 4.43 7.05
CA GLU A 106 -6.71 5.09 7.12
C GLU A 106 -5.73 4.32 8.02
N LEU A 107 -6.19 3.85 9.18
CA LEU A 107 -5.39 3.04 10.08
C LEU A 107 -4.89 1.73 9.42
N VAL A 108 -5.75 1.01 8.71
CA VAL A 108 -5.37 -0.21 7.99
C VAL A 108 -4.39 0.10 6.85
N GLN A 109 -4.60 1.20 6.12
CA GLN A 109 -3.69 1.62 5.06
C GLN A 109 -2.31 1.98 5.60
N VAL A 110 -2.25 2.68 6.73
CA VAL A 110 -0.96 3.02 7.36
C VAL A 110 -0.26 1.76 7.89
N ARG A 111 -0.99 0.82 8.49
CA ARG A 111 -0.43 -0.45 8.96
C ARG A 111 0.10 -1.30 7.81
N ASP A 112 -0.68 -1.46 6.74
CA ASP A 112 -0.39 -2.45 5.70
C ASP A 112 0.66 -1.94 4.70
N ARG A 113 0.68 -0.63 4.41
CA ARG A 113 1.56 0.07 3.43
C ARG A 113 1.44 -0.39 1.98
N GLU A 114 1.46 -1.69 1.77
CA GLU A 114 1.35 -2.40 0.51
C GLU A 114 0.39 -3.60 0.63
N CYS A 115 0.14 -4.28 -0.48
CA CYS A 115 -0.67 -5.49 -0.51
C CYS A 115 -0.07 -6.54 0.45
N ARG A 116 -0.89 -7.10 1.33
CA ARG A 116 -0.41 -8.05 2.36
C ARG A 116 -0.10 -9.44 1.83
N VAL A 117 -0.35 -9.73 0.55
CA VAL A 117 0.10 -11.00 -0.05
C VAL A 117 1.63 -10.97 -0.21
N PRO A 118 2.35 -11.97 0.32
CA PRO A 118 3.80 -12.04 0.24
C PRO A 118 4.32 -11.85 -1.20
N GLY A 119 5.26 -10.90 -1.36
CA GLY A 119 5.88 -10.57 -2.64
C GLY A 119 5.06 -9.63 -3.54
N CYS A 120 3.93 -9.08 -3.07
CA CYS A 120 3.19 -8.07 -3.80
C CYS A 120 3.46 -6.67 -3.26
N HIS A 121 4.05 -5.81 -4.09
CA HIS A 121 4.44 -4.45 -3.69
C HIS A 121 3.45 -3.37 -4.11
N ARG A 122 2.18 -3.74 -4.33
CA ARG A 122 1.16 -2.75 -4.72
C ARG A 122 0.86 -1.86 -3.52
N PRO A 123 0.97 -0.51 -3.61
CA PRO A 123 0.62 0.37 -2.50
C PRO A 123 -0.84 0.16 -2.05
N VAL A 124 -1.07 0.11 -0.75
CA VAL A 124 -2.39 -0.25 -0.19
C VAL A 124 -3.47 0.80 -0.49
N GLN A 125 -3.08 2.03 -0.79
CA GLN A 125 -4.01 3.08 -1.21
C GLN A 125 -4.62 2.79 -2.59
N ALA A 126 -3.98 1.94 -3.38
CA ALA A 126 -4.49 1.40 -4.64
C ALA A 126 -5.07 -0.03 -4.49
N CYS A 127 -5.32 -0.47 -3.25
CA CYS A 127 -5.87 -1.78 -2.91
C CYS A 127 -7.30 -1.67 -2.36
N ASP A 128 -8.02 -2.78 -2.41
CA ASP A 128 -9.29 -2.95 -1.70
C ASP A 128 -8.98 -3.29 -0.23
N LEU A 129 -9.80 -2.78 0.70
CA LEU A 129 -9.80 -3.29 2.07
C LEU A 129 -10.83 -4.39 2.17
N ASP A 130 -10.37 -5.59 2.50
CA ASP A 130 -11.18 -6.80 2.52
C ASP A 130 -11.14 -7.47 3.89
N HIS A 131 -12.23 -8.15 4.25
CA HIS A 131 -12.33 -8.88 5.51
C HIS A 131 -11.63 -10.24 5.37
N VAL A 132 -10.69 -10.54 6.27
CA VAL A 132 -10.01 -11.84 6.28
C VAL A 132 -10.96 -12.95 6.72
N GLN A 133 -11.66 -12.77 7.85
CA GLN A 133 -12.87 -13.51 8.16
C GLN A 133 -14.04 -12.80 7.48
N PRO A 134 -14.73 -13.45 6.51
CA PRO A 134 -15.80 -12.81 5.77
C PRO A 134 -16.91 -12.27 6.70
N TRP A 135 -17.43 -11.08 6.39
CA TRP A 135 -18.56 -10.48 7.11
C TRP A 135 -19.77 -11.43 7.19
N ALA A 136 -20.07 -12.13 6.09
CA ALA A 136 -21.17 -13.10 6.03
C ALA A 136 -20.98 -14.32 6.95
N GLN A 137 -19.76 -14.56 7.44
CA GLN A 137 -19.41 -15.63 8.38
C GLN A 137 -19.13 -15.08 9.80
N GLY A 138 -19.66 -13.89 10.10
CA GLY A 138 -19.56 -13.26 11.43
C GLY A 138 -18.27 -12.46 11.65
N GLY A 139 -17.50 -12.17 10.61
CA GLY A 139 -16.31 -11.32 10.74
C GLY A 139 -16.65 -9.85 10.98
N ASP A 140 -16.00 -9.25 11.97
CA ASP A 140 -16.21 -7.83 12.29
C ASP A 140 -15.45 -6.89 11.34
N THR A 141 -16.02 -5.71 11.07
CA THR A 141 -15.29 -4.61 10.43
C THR A 141 -14.41 -3.92 11.47
N HIS A 142 -13.26 -4.54 11.75
CA HIS A 142 -12.26 -4.05 12.68
C HIS A 142 -10.89 -4.03 12.01
N SER A 143 -9.98 -3.17 12.47
CA SER A 143 -8.62 -3.07 11.92
C SER A 143 -7.91 -4.43 11.93
N THR A 144 -8.14 -5.25 12.96
CA THR A 144 -7.56 -6.59 13.08
C THR A 144 -8.16 -7.64 12.14
N ASN A 145 -9.29 -7.37 11.47
CA ASN A 145 -9.90 -8.27 10.50
C ASN A 145 -9.85 -7.74 9.06
N LEU A 146 -9.58 -6.44 8.88
CA LEU A 146 -9.40 -5.83 7.56
C LEU A 146 -7.96 -5.98 7.07
N CYS A 147 -7.81 -6.22 5.77
CA CYS A 147 -6.54 -6.42 5.10
C CYS A 147 -6.52 -5.74 3.73
N GLY A 148 -5.42 -5.05 3.43
CA GLY A 148 -5.18 -4.44 2.12
C GLY A 148 -4.78 -5.47 1.07
N LEU A 149 -5.64 -5.68 0.07
CA LEU A 149 -5.39 -6.61 -1.04
C LEU A 149 -5.57 -5.91 -2.39
N CYS A 150 -4.60 -6.04 -3.29
CA CYS A 150 -4.75 -5.53 -4.64
C CYS A 150 -5.84 -6.30 -5.38
N ARG A 151 -6.42 -5.74 -6.45
CA ARG A 151 -7.57 -6.38 -7.11
C ARG A 151 -7.29 -7.80 -7.62
N ARG A 152 -6.06 -8.10 -8.03
CA ARG A 152 -5.64 -9.45 -8.44
C ARG A 152 -5.66 -10.41 -7.26
N ASP A 153 -5.03 -10.02 -6.17
CA ASP A 153 -4.83 -10.89 -5.01
C ASP A 153 -6.12 -11.02 -4.17
N HIS A 154 -6.96 -9.98 -4.14
CA HIS A 154 -8.30 -10.02 -3.57
C HIS A 154 -9.16 -11.08 -4.26
N ARG A 155 -9.14 -11.16 -5.60
CA ARG A 155 -9.87 -12.24 -6.31
C ARG A 155 -9.31 -13.61 -5.98
N LEU A 156 -7.98 -13.73 -5.89
CA LEU A 156 -7.31 -15.00 -5.59
C LEU A 156 -7.68 -15.54 -4.20
N LYS A 157 -7.97 -14.65 -3.23
CA LYS A 157 -8.37 -15.04 -1.88
C LYS A 157 -9.64 -15.89 -1.86
N ASP A 158 -10.58 -15.65 -2.77
CA ASP A 158 -11.86 -16.35 -2.82
C ASP A 158 -11.81 -17.61 -3.72
N GLU A 159 -10.67 -17.90 -4.35
CA GLU A 159 -10.50 -19.09 -5.18
C GLU A 159 -10.41 -20.37 -4.33
N PRO A 160 -10.94 -21.52 -4.79
CA PRO A 160 -10.90 -22.77 -4.05
C PRO A 160 -9.49 -23.19 -3.62
N GLY A 161 -9.37 -23.64 -2.37
CA GLY A 161 -8.11 -24.11 -1.78
C GLY A 161 -7.17 -23.00 -1.27
N TRP A 162 -7.53 -21.74 -1.46
CA TRP A 162 -6.87 -20.62 -0.78
C TRP A 162 -7.51 -20.37 0.58
N HIS A 163 -6.70 -20.29 1.62
CA HIS A 163 -7.16 -20.02 2.98
C HIS A 163 -6.37 -18.87 3.57
N HIS A 164 -7.08 -17.82 4.00
CA HIS A 164 -6.50 -16.65 4.64
C HIS A 164 -6.93 -16.63 6.11
N ARG A 165 -5.97 -16.41 7.00
CA ARG A 165 -6.20 -16.26 8.44
C ARG A 165 -5.42 -15.05 8.93
N MET A 166 -6.09 -14.16 9.67
CA MET A 166 -5.41 -13.10 10.40
C MET A 166 -5.27 -13.52 11.85
N THR A 167 -4.07 -13.39 12.40
CA THR A 167 -3.82 -13.61 13.82
C THR A 167 -4.27 -12.39 14.63
N GLU A 168 -4.41 -12.54 15.95
CA GLU A 168 -4.76 -11.43 16.86
C GLU A 168 -3.75 -10.28 16.82
N THR A 169 -2.50 -10.57 16.46
CA THR A 169 -1.41 -9.58 16.33
C THR A 169 -1.35 -8.94 14.93
N GLY A 170 -2.26 -9.28 14.02
CA GLY A 170 -2.32 -8.69 12.68
C GLY A 170 -1.35 -9.31 11.66
N VAL A 171 -0.76 -10.47 11.97
CA VAL A 171 -0.03 -11.30 11.01
C VAL A 171 -1.02 -12.03 10.10
N LEU A 172 -0.86 -11.85 8.79
CA LEU A 172 -1.64 -12.55 7.78
C LEU A 172 -0.95 -13.88 7.44
N GLU A 173 -1.69 -14.96 7.56
CA GLU A 173 -1.28 -16.29 7.13
C GLU A 173 -2.09 -16.70 5.91
N ILE A 174 -1.39 -17.10 4.85
CA ILE A 174 -2.00 -17.53 3.59
C ILE A 174 -1.57 -18.96 3.32
N THR A 175 -2.53 -19.88 3.28
CA THR A 175 -2.32 -21.26 2.85
C THR A 175 -2.81 -21.42 1.42
N THR A 176 -1.89 -21.85 0.57
CA THR A 176 -2.12 -22.10 -0.87
C THR A 176 -2.80 -23.45 -1.11
N PRO A 177 -3.39 -23.68 -2.30
CA PRO A 177 -3.98 -24.98 -2.66
C PRO A 177 -3.00 -26.16 -2.61
N ALA A 178 -1.69 -25.90 -2.72
CA ALA A 178 -0.63 -26.89 -2.58
C ALA A 178 -0.27 -27.21 -1.11
N GLY A 179 -1.00 -26.65 -0.13
CA GLY A 179 -0.76 -26.85 1.30
C GLY A 179 0.41 -26.05 1.87
N ARG A 180 1.03 -25.14 1.10
CA ARG A 180 2.11 -24.27 1.60
C ARG A 180 1.51 -23.07 2.31
N THR A 181 2.05 -22.74 3.49
CA THR A 181 1.66 -21.57 4.28
C THR A 181 2.75 -20.50 4.24
N TYR A 182 2.34 -19.26 3.98
CA TYR A 182 3.20 -18.08 4.02
C TYR A 182 2.67 -17.11 5.08
N ARG A 183 3.59 -16.36 5.68
CA ARG A 183 3.28 -15.33 6.68
C ARG A 183 3.67 -13.96 6.17
N ASN A 184 2.84 -12.97 6.44
CA ASN A 184 3.14 -11.57 6.23
C ASN A 184 2.83 -10.81 7.52
N GLU A 185 3.88 -10.34 8.19
CA GLU A 185 3.78 -9.50 9.37
C GLU A 185 3.86 -8.04 8.93
N PRO A 186 2.95 -7.15 9.38
CA PRO A 186 3.09 -5.74 9.07
C PRO A 186 4.32 -5.22 9.80
N GLU A 187 5.21 -4.56 9.06
CA GLU A 187 6.36 -3.96 9.70
C GLU A 187 5.92 -2.86 10.69
N PRO A 188 6.59 -2.73 11.84
CA PRO A 188 6.42 -1.58 12.73
C PRO A 188 6.76 -0.28 12.00
N LEU A 189 5.96 0.77 12.19
CA LEU A 189 6.22 2.09 11.55
C LEU A 189 7.43 2.80 12.14
N THR A 190 7.76 2.45 13.37
CA THR A 190 8.92 2.95 14.11
C THR A 190 9.59 1.76 14.77
N THR A 191 10.91 1.71 14.75
CA THR A 191 11.66 0.79 15.59
C THR A 191 11.37 1.14 17.05
N ALA A 192 11.01 0.14 17.87
CA ALA A 192 10.86 0.35 19.31
C ALA A 192 12.17 0.88 19.88
N ALA A 193 12.07 1.85 20.80
CA ALA A 193 13.22 2.47 21.47
C ALA A 193 13.87 1.51 22.47
#